data_AF-A0A8R1I2E9-F1
#
_entry.id   AF-A0A8R1I2E9-F1
#
_cell.length_a   1.000
_cell.length_b   1.000
_cell.length_c   1.000
_cell.angle_alpha   90.00
_cell.angle_beta   90.00
_cell.angle_gamma   90.00
#
_symmetry.space_group_name_H-M   'P 1'
#
loop_
_entity.id
_entity.type
_entity.pdbx_description
1 polymer ?
#
loop_
_entity_poly.entity_id
_entity_poly.type
_entity_poly.pdbx_seq_one_letter_code
_entity_poly.pdbx_strand_id
1 'polypeptide(L)' 'MQSFTVITNQTHQQLQHRFYRPGHGVFGHLPEPPKRVFESQGGLTPENAQRVHLINAFRRYGYLEAQLNPLDLGEVEK' A
#
# COMPACT_ATOMS: atom_id res chain seq x y z
N MET A 1 -36.45 44.37 12.90
CA MET A 1 -35.71 43.10 12.75
C MET A 1 -35.62 42.80 11.25
N GLN A 2 -34.43 42.85 10.66
CA GLN A 2 -34.22 42.49 9.26
C GLN A 2 -33.33 41.24 9.24
N SER A 3 -33.87 40.14 8.74
CA SER A 3 -33.18 38.87 8.55
C SER A 3 -32.56 38.84 7.15
N PHE A 4 -31.23 38.77 7.07
CA PHE A 4 -30.51 38.57 5.81
C PHE A 4 -30.14 37.09 5.68
N THR A 5 -30.76 36.41 4.72
CA THR A 5 -30.41 35.04 4.34
C THR A 5 -29.23 35.08 3.37
N VAL A 6 -28.08 34.53 3.77
CA VAL A 6 -26.92 34.39 2.89
C VAL A 6 -27.12 33.16 2.00
N ILE A 7 -27.20 33.40 0.69
CA ILE A 7 -27.26 32.37 -0.35
C ILE A 7 -25.87 31.69 -0.42
N THR A 8 -25.82 30.37 -0.18
CA THR A 8 -24.59 29.60 -0.34
C THR A 8 -24.38 29.23 -1.81
N ASN A 9 -23.38 29.83 -2.45
CA ASN A 9 -22.91 29.41 -3.77
C ASN A 9 -22.23 28.05 -3.67
N GLN A 10 -22.76 27.06 -4.39
CA GLN A 10 -22.14 25.76 -4.59
C GLN A 10 -20.97 25.91 -5.55
N THR A 11 -19.75 26.07 -5.02
CA THR A 11 -18.53 25.98 -5.82
C THR A 11 -18.08 24.51 -5.89
N HIS A 12 -18.12 23.96 -7.11
CA HIS A 12 -17.56 22.67 -7.49
C HIS A 12 -16.13 22.50 -6.96
N GLN A 13 -15.95 21.70 -5.91
CA GLN A 13 -14.61 21.38 -5.42
C GLN A 13 -14.05 20.22 -6.22
N GLN A 14 -13.10 20.57 -7.10
CA GLN A 14 -12.12 19.63 -7.64
C GLN A 14 -11.52 18.83 -6.49
N LEU A 15 -11.59 17.49 -6.58
CA LEU A 15 -11.04 16.55 -5.60
C LEU A 15 -9.50 16.58 -5.62
N GLN A 16 -8.93 17.64 -5.07
CA GLN A 16 -7.53 17.67 -4.67
C GLN A 16 -7.42 16.82 -3.39
N HIS A 17 -6.90 15.60 -3.52
CA HIS A 17 -6.64 14.69 -2.40
C HIS A 17 -5.53 15.28 -1.52
N ARG A 18 -5.90 16.17 -0.61
CA ARG A 18 -4.99 16.80 0.36
C ARG A 18 -4.66 15.77 1.45
N PHE A 19 -3.43 15.27 1.45
CA PHE A 19 -2.90 14.31 2.45
C PHE A 19 -2.89 14.82 3.89
N TYR A 20 -3.21 16.09 4.12
CA TYR A 20 -3.42 16.66 5.45
C TYR A 20 -4.80 17.33 5.46
N ARG A 21 -5.78 16.68 6.10
CA ARG A 21 -7.02 17.33 6.54
C ARG A 21 -6.91 17.53 8.05
N PRO A 22 -6.51 18.72 8.53
CA PRO A 22 -6.54 19.03 9.95
C PRO A 22 -8.01 19.33 10.34
N GLY A 23 -8.77 18.29 10.63
CA GLY A 23 -10.00 18.36 11.42
C GLY A 23 -9.89 17.23 12.43
N HIS A 24 -9.48 17.47 13.68
CA HIS A 24 -10.13 18.32 14.67
C HIS A 24 -9.20 19.36 15.35
N GLY A 25 -8.41 20.13 14.58
CA GLY A 25 -7.72 21.31 15.12
C GLY A 25 -6.55 21.05 16.08
N VAL A 26 -6.05 19.81 16.19
CA VAL A 26 -4.92 19.45 17.06
C VAL A 26 -3.77 18.87 16.23
N PHE A 27 -2.54 19.30 16.50
CA PHE A 27 -1.32 18.68 15.95
C PHE A 27 -1.26 17.20 16.39
N GLY A 28 -0.96 16.29 15.44
CA GLY A 28 -0.83 14.86 15.73
C GLY A 28 -2.05 13.97 15.46
N HIS A 29 -3.11 14.49 14.82
CA HIS A 29 -4.23 13.65 14.40
C HIS A 29 -3.80 12.65 13.31
N LEU A 30 -3.71 11.36 13.67
CA LEU A 30 -3.57 10.27 12.71
C LEU A 30 -4.98 9.95 12.15
N PRO A 31 -5.16 9.78 10.83
CA PRO A 31 -6.43 9.26 10.31
C PRO A 31 -6.78 7.97 11.04
N GLU A 32 -8.07 7.77 11.31
CA GLU A 32 -8.52 6.51 11.88
C GLU A 32 -8.00 5.35 11.02
N PRO A 33 -7.46 4.28 11.65
CA PRO A 33 -7.05 3.10 10.91
C PRO A 33 -8.22 2.67 10.02
N PRO A 34 -7.97 2.33 8.74
CA PRO A 34 -9.04 1.85 7.88
C PRO A 34 -9.75 0.69 8.59
N LYS A 35 -11.07 0.80 8.73
CA LYS A 35 -11.91 -0.31 9.22
C LYS A 35 -11.48 -1.56 8.46
N ARG A 36 -11.18 -2.67 9.15
CA ARG A 36 -10.69 -3.90 8.52
C ARG A 36 -11.64 -4.28 7.37
N VAL A 37 -11.27 -3.94 6.14
CA VAL A 37 -12.03 -4.24 4.92
C VAL A 37 -11.74 -5.65 4.43
N PHE A 38 -10.72 -6.29 5.00
CA PHE A 38 -10.38 -7.65 4.70
C PHE A 38 -11.29 -8.56 5.51
N GLU A 39 -12.28 -9.14 4.82
CA GLU A 39 -12.90 -10.37 5.28
C GLU A 39 -11.79 -11.38 5.56
N SER A 40 -11.87 -12.11 6.67
CA SER A 40 -10.98 -13.23 6.94
C SER A 40 -11.27 -14.33 5.92
N GLN A 41 -10.73 -14.17 4.72
CA GLN A 41 -10.53 -15.26 3.78
C GLN A 41 -9.81 -16.34 4.59
N GLY A 42 -10.40 -17.55 4.66
CA GLY A 42 -10.10 -18.57 5.66
C GLY A 42 -8.62 -18.80 5.98
N GLY A 43 -8.36 -19.42 7.14
CA GLY A 43 -7.01 -19.60 7.69
C GLY A 43 -6.00 -20.15 6.69
N LEU A 44 -4.73 -19.76 6.87
CA LEU A 44 -3.61 -20.15 6.01
C LEU A 44 -3.50 -21.69 5.98
N THR A 45 -3.92 -22.32 4.88
CA THR A 45 -3.71 -23.76 4.72
C THR A 45 -2.21 -24.05 4.62
N PRO A 46 -1.75 -25.26 5.00
CA PRO A 46 -0.34 -25.63 4.89
C PRO A 46 0.23 -25.43 3.48
N GLU A 47 -0.58 -25.70 2.44
CA GLU A 47 -0.20 -25.52 1.04
C GLU A 47 -0.02 -24.03 0.70
N ASN A 48 -0.91 -23.16 1.19
CA ASN A 48 -0.79 -21.73 1.01
C ASN A 48 0.44 -21.18 1.75
N ALA A 49 0.74 -21.70 2.94
CA ALA A 49 1.94 -21.35 3.69
C ALA A 49 3.23 -21.73 2.93
N GLN A 50 3.27 -22.93 2.36
CA GLN A 50 4.38 -23.40 1.54
C GLN A 50 4.58 -22.53 0.30
N ARG A 51 3.50 -22.16 -0.42
CA ARG A 51 3.59 -21.28 -1.59
C ARG A 51 4.15 -19.91 -1.23
N VAL A 52 3.65 -19.30 -0.15
CA VAL A 52 4.15 -17.99 0.32
C VAL A 52 5.62 -18.09 0.75
N HIS A 53 6.00 -19.18 1.42
CA HIS A 53 7.39 -19.43 1.79
C HIS A 53 8.30 -19.52 0.55
N LEU A 54 7.88 -20.30 -0.45
CA LEU A 54 8.59 -20.43 -1.72
C LEU A 54 8.74 -19.08 -2.43
N ILE A 55 7.65 -18.32 -2.56
CA ILE A 55 7.66 -16.97 -3.15
C ILE A 55 8.66 -16.07 -2.43
N ASN A 56 8.65 -16.08 -1.09
CA ASN A 56 9.57 -15.26 -0.30
C ASN A 56 11.02 -15.70 -0.46
N ALA A 57 11.29 -17.00 -0.54
CA ALA A 57 12.64 -17.51 -0.81
C ALA A 57 13.15 -17.03 -2.16
N PHE A 58 12.36 -17.14 -3.24
CA PHE A 58 12.74 -16.64 -4.57
C PHE A 58 12.92 -15.12 -4.62
N ARG A 59 12.06 -14.36 -3.93
CA ARG A 59 12.24 -12.90 -3.82
C ARG A 59 13.54 -12.52 -3.14
N ARG A 60 13.98 -13.30 -2.14
CA ARG A 60 15.19 -13.01 -1.36
C ARG A 60 16.47 -13.54 -1.99
N TYR A 61 16.41 -14.70 -2.64
CA TYR A 61 17.60 -15.44 -3.06
C TYR A 61 17.60 -15.84 -4.53
N GLY A 62 16.51 -15.62 -5.27
CA GLY A 62 16.40 -16.04 -6.66
C GLY A 62 17.41 -15.39 -7.61
N TYR A 63 17.97 -14.23 -7.23
CA TYR A 63 19.01 -13.56 -8.01
C TYR A 63 20.36 -14.30 -8.00
N LEU A 64 20.59 -15.21 -7.03
CA LEU A 64 21.84 -15.98 -6.95
C LEU A 64 21.96 -16.99 -8.10
N GLU A 65 20.84 -17.59 -8.48
CA GLU A 65 20.72 -18.55 -9.58
C GLU A 65 20.36 -17.87 -10.91
N ALA A 66 20.20 -16.55 -10.91
CA ALA A 66 19.82 -15.83 -12.11
C ALA A 66 21.00 -15.71 -13.07
N GLN A 67 20.76 -15.99 -14.34
CA GLN A 67 21.74 -15.80 -15.42
C GLN A 67 21.87 -14.30 -15.73
N LEU A 68 22.57 -13.59 -14.85
CA LEU A 68 22.76 -12.14 -14.96
C LEU A 68 23.96 -11.77 -15.83
N ASN A 69 24.91 -12.69 -16.03
CA ASN A 69 26.13 -12.43 -16.80
C ASN A 69 25.85 -12.55 -18.31
N PRO A 70 25.87 -11.44 -19.08
CA PRO A 70 25.63 -11.50 -20.52
C PRO A 70 26.79 -12.13 -21.30
N LEU A 71 27.95 -12.31 -20.67
CA LEU A 71 29.14 -12.86 -21.31
C LEU A 71 29.26 -14.38 -21.17
N ASP A 72 28.40 -15.00 -20.35
CA ASP A 72 28.35 -16.44 -20.05
C ASP A 72 29.73 -17.11 -19.98
N LEU A 73 30.66 -16.40 -19.33
CA LEU A 73 31.98 -16.94 -19.01
C LEU A 73 31.73 -17.86 -17.83
N GLY A 74 31.43 -19.13 -18.13
CA GLY A 74 31.22 -20.16 -17.11
C GLY A 74 32.30 -20.10 -16.04
N GLU A 75 31.95 -20.50 -14.81
CA GLU A 75 32.87 -20.59 -13.67
C GLU A 75 34.21 -21.14 -14.16
N VAL A 76 35.24 -20.28 -14.20
CA VAL A 76 36.60 -20.72 -14.52
C VAL A 76 37.01 -21.59 -13.35
N GLU A 77 36.88 -22.91 -13.51
CA GLU A 77 37.39 -23.89 -12.56
C GLU A 77 38.84 -23.51 -12.22
N LYS A 78 39.09 -23.24 -10.93
CA LYS A 78 40.42 -22.94 -10.40
C LYS A 78 41.17 -24.22 -10.06
#